data_AF-A0A4Q4ZLK5-F1
#
_entry.id   AF-A0A4Q4ZLK5-F1
#
_cell.length_a   1.000
_cell.length_b   1.000
_cell.length_c   1.000
_cell.angle_alpha   90.00
_cell.angle_beta   90.00
_cell.angle_gamma   90.00
#
_symmetry.space_group_name_H-M   'P 1'
#
loop_
_entity.id
_entity.type
_entity.pdbx_description
1 polymer ?
#
loop_
_entity_poly.entity_id
_entity_poly.type
_entity_poly.pdbx_seq_one_letter_code
_entity_poly.pdbx_strand_id
1 'polypeptide(L)'
;MTTSELERRLAAVLDQHAEDAMNETRTDELLTRFEADTERQAKRRRKGWAAGGLVAVAAAAALIAWLPGTVSRDSQPAPPAQERGAEQTAAAFVDAYGSFDRERAASYLADDAVLDLWVDQYGDDHWQRGNRWLEAVQAKFLLDSCDTIRRSSEGTYVSCAYKLHAFGSDQLGKGPYDLNTFSFAVKDGKIVEAGQVQSPGANGFGQQMWGPFVDWVSKAYPRDAAVMYADWPVGDVQSETPRSIELWRKHVEDYVETHAGGGTG
;
A
#
# COMPACT_ATOMS: atom_id res chain seq x y z
N MET A 1 39.48 15.27 -36.53
CA MET A 1 38.78 15.37 -35.24
C MET A 1 39.29 14.24 -34.38
N THR A 2 40.01 14.54 -33.31
CA THR A 2 40.65 13.51 -32.48
C THR A 2 39.66 12.97 -31.46
N THR A 3 39.81 11.71 -31.04
CA THR A 3 38.95 11.05 -30.05
C THR A 3 38.76 11.90 -28.78
N SER A 4 39.80 12.64 -28.40
CA SER A 4 39.81 13.57 -27.26
C SER A 4 38.92 14.81 -27.42
N GLU A 5 38.63 15.27 -28.64
CA GLU A 5 37.68 16.36 -28.87
C GLU A 5 36.24 15.87 -28.78
N LEU A 6 36.01 14.62 -29.16
CA LEU A 6 34.69 13.99 -29.17
C LEU A 6 34.26 13.64 -27.74
N GLU A 7 35.18 13.12 -26.92
CA GLU A 7 34.96 12.89 -25.48
C GLU A 7 34.66 14.20 -24.74
N ARG A 8 35.38 15.29 -25.07
CA ARG A 8 35.18 16.59 -24.41
C ARG A 8 33.84 17.22 -24.76
N ARG A 9 33.39 17.06 -26.02
CA ARG A 9 32.06 17.51 -26.45
C ARG A 9 30.94 16.66 -25.86
N LEU A 10 31.15 15.34 -25.77
CA LEU A 10 30.17 14.44 -25.15
C LEU A 10 30.03 14.74 -23.66
N ALA A 11 31.13 14.97 -22.94
CA ALA A 11 31.09 15.37 -21.54
C ALA A 11 30.33 16.69 -21.33
N ALA A 12 30.59 17.70 -22.17
CA ALA A 12 29.88 18.98 -22.09
C ALA A 12 28.37 18.87 -22.37
N VAL A 13 27.96 18.02 -23.32
CA VAL A 13 26.54 17.77 -23.62
C VAL A 13 25.86 17.01 -22.49
N LEU A 14 26.54 16.03 -21.87
CA LEU A 14 26.01 15.27 -20.74
C LEU A 14 25.86 16.15 -19.49
N ASP A 15 26.84 17.03 -19.24
CA ASP A 15 26.81 17.98 -18.11
C ASP A 15 25.65 18.97 -18.27
N GLN A 16 25.47 19.51 -19.48
CA GLN A 16 24.36 20.40 -19.78
C GLN A 16 22.99 19.71 -19.67
N HIS A 17 22.87 18.45 -20.14
CA HIS A 17 21.64 17.67 -19.96
C HIS A 17 21.35 17.34 -18.49
N ALA A 18 22.38 17.16 -17.67
CA ALA A 18 22.21 16.92 -16.24
C ALA A 18 21.76 18.19 -15.51
N GLU A 19 22.32 19.36 -15.85
CA GLU A 19 21.87 20.64 -15.32
C GLU A 19 20.43 20.98 -15.74
N ASP A 20 20.06 20.73 -17.00
CA ASP A 20 18.69 20.95 -17.49
C ASP A 20 17.69 20.01 -16.80
N ALA A 21 18.03 18.72 -16.62
CA ALA A 21 17.19 17.77 -15.89
C ALA A 21 17.05 18.12 -14.39
N MET A 22 18.09 18.65 -13.76
CA MET A 22 18.05 19.13 -12.37
C MET A 22 17.28 20.45 -12.22
N ASN A 23 17.26 21.31 -13.24
CA ASN A 23 16.48 22.55 -13.23
C ASN A 23 14.99 22.33 -13.57
N GLU A 24 14.67 21.34 -14.42
CA GLU A 24 13.29 20.95 -14.71
C GLU A 24 12.62 20.22 -13.54
N THR A 25 13.39 19.44 -12.80
CA THR A 25 12.91 18.78 -11.58
C THR A 25 13.05 19.77 -10.44
N ARG A 26 11.95 20.38 -9.96
CA ARG A 26 11.93 21.30 -8.81
C ARG A 26 12.26 20.59 -7.48
N THR A 27 13.48 20.10 -7.39
CA THR A 27 14.01 19.25 -6.32
C THR A 27 14.01 20.01 -5.01
N ASP A 28 14.28 21.32 -5.05
CA ASP A 28 14.22 22.19 -3.88
C ASP A 28 12.78 22.38 -3.36
N GLU A 29 11.79 22.51 -4.24
CA GLU A 29 10.38 22.59 -3.82
C GLU A 29 9.89 21.26 -3.26
N LEU A 30 10.32 20.13 -3.85
CA LEU A 30 9.96 18.79 -3.40
C LEU A 30 10.62 18.45 -2.06
N LEU A 31 11.90 18.80 -1.88
CA LEU A 31 12.62 18.62 -0.63
C LEU A 31 12.03 19.50 0.47
N THR A 32 11.74 20.77 0.17
CA THR A 32 11.10 21.69 1.12
C THR A 32 9.70 21.20 1.53
N ARG A 33 8.92 20.65 0.59
CA ARG A 33 7.62 20.04 0.90
C ARG A 33 7.78 18.79 1.76
N PHE A 34 8.71 17.92 1.40
CA PHE A 34 9.01 16.70 2.16
C PHE A 34 9.44 17.04 3.60
N GLU A 35 10.34 17.99 3.79
CA GLU A 35 10.78 18.45 5.11
C GLU A 35 9.61 19.07 5.91
N ALA A 36 8.79 19.91 5.27
CA ALA A 36 7.61 20.51 5.91
C ALA A 36 6.54 19.50 6.31
N ASP A 37 6.37 18.43 5.54
CA ASP A 37 5.42 17.36 5.83
C ASP A 37 5.96 16.42 6.92
N THR A 38 7.26 16.11 6.88
CA THR A 38 7.95 15.35 7.92
C THR A 38 7.90 16.09 9.27
N GLU A 39 8.10 17.41 9.30
CA GLU A 39 7.96 18.23 10.50
C GLU A 39 6.52 18.28 11.03
N ARG A 40 5.52 18.40 10.14
CA ARG A 40 4.10 18.40 10.52
C ARG A 40 3.69 17.07 11.12
N GLN A 41 4.15 15.95 10.55
CA GLN A 41 3.92 14.61 11.06
C GLN A 41 4.58 14.40 12.43
N ALA A 42 5.83 14.86 12.61
CA ALA A 42 6.53 14.80 13.90
C ALA A 42 5.83 15.64 15.00
N LYS A 43 5.35 16.85 14.66
CA LYS A 43 4.60 17.71 15.58
C LYS A 43 3.23 17.12 15.96
N ARG A 44 2.57 16.39 15.05
CA ARG A 44 1.31 15.67 15.34
C ARG A 44 1.53 14.45 16.24
N ARG A 45 2.59 13.65 16.02
CA ARG A 45 2.97 12.53 16.91
C ARG A 45 3.20 12.98 18.37
N ARG A 46 3.83 14.14 18.58
CA ARG A 46 4.03 14.71 19.93
C ARG A 46 2.74 15.13 20.64
N LYS A 47 1.69 15.48 19.91
CA LYS A 47 0.38 15.84 20.51
C LYS A 47 -0.44 14.60 20.89
N GLY A 48 -0.22 13.45 20.25
CA GLY A 48 -0.89 12.18 20.59
C GLY A 48 -0.38 11.52 21.87
N TRP A 49 0.86 11.78 22.29
CA TRP A 49 1.49 11.16 23.46
C TRP A 49 1.23 11.85 24.81
N ALA A 50 0.41 12.91 24.85
CA ALA A 50 0.13 13.66 26.08
C ALA A 50 -1.10 13.13 26.87
N ALA A 51 -1.79 12.08 26.41
CA ALA A 51 -2.98 11.55 27.08
C ALA A 51 -2.91 10.02 27.25
N GLY A 52 -2.64 9.58 28.48
CA GLY A 52 -2.72 8.18 28.93
C GLY A 52 -1.35 7.63 29.35
N GLY A 53 -0.88 7.71 30.60
CA GLY A 53 -1.62 7.68 31.86
C GLY A 53 -1.64 6.27 32.43
N LEU A 54 -0.55 5.88 33.09
CA LEU A 54 -0.32 4.74 34.00
C LEU A 54 -1.57 3.96 34.47
N VAL A 55 -1.59 2.64 34.26
CA VAL A 55 -2.26 1.69 35.18
C VAL A 55 -1.36 0.48 35.42
N ALA A 56 -0.79 0.43 36.61
CA ALA A 56 -0.27 -0.80 37.22
C ALA A 56 -1.39 -1.40 38.07
N VAL A 57 -1.70 -2.70 37.91
CA VAL A 57 -2.41 -3.47 38.94
C VAL A 57 -1.80 -4.85 39.07
N ALA A 58 -1.55 -5.19 40.34
CA ALA A 58 -0.82 -6.32 40.86
C ALA A 58 -1.54 -7.67 40.76
N ALA A 59 -0.77 -8.72 40.98
CA ALA A 59 -1.14 -10.12 41.06
C ALA A 59 -2.22 -10.44 42.12
N ALA A 60 -2.98 -11.52 41.87
CA ALA A 60 -3.54 -12.35 42.93
C ALA A 60 -3.53 -13.83 42.50
N ALA A 61 -2.75 -14.62 43.25
CA ALA A 61 -2.75 -16.07 43.18
C ALA A 61 -3.81 -16.66 44.12
N ALA A 62 -4.36 -17.80 43.67
CA ALA A 62 -4.94 -18.92 44.42
C ALA A 62 -6.26 -18.72 45.22
N LEU A 63 -7.24 -19.60 44.96
CA LEU A 63 -7.68 -20.62 45.92
C LEU A 63 -8.49 -21.75 45.23
N ILE A 64 -8.28 -22.96 45.75
CA ILE A 64 -8.70 -24.30 45.29
C ILE A 64 -10.02 -24.70 45.99
N ALA A 65 -10.92 -25.49 45.35
CA ALA A 65 -11.55 -26.67 45.97
C ALA A 65 -12.53 -27.52 45.11
N TRP A 66 -12.16 -28.80 44.93
CA TRP A 66 -12.93 -30.06 45.05
C TRP A 66 -14.20 -30.35 44.21
N LEU A 67 -14.07 -31.31 43.28
CA LEU A 67 -15.08 -32.32 42.90
C LEU A 67 -14.35 -33.64 42.54
N PRO A 68 -14.81 -34.82 43.00
CA PRO A 68 -14.17 -36.10 42.70
C PRO A 68 -14.76 -36.72 41.42
N GLY A 69 -13.87 -37.19 40.54
CA GLY A 69 -14.16 -38.27 39.61
C GLY A 69 -14.70 -37.88 38.22
N THR A 70 -13.79 -37.56 37.31
CA THR A 70 -13.86 -38.04 35.92
C THR A 70 -12.45 -38.29 35.40
N VAL A 71 -12.30 -39.46 34.78
CA VAL A 71 -11.10 -40.02 34.15
C VAL A 71 -10.34 -38.99 33.32
N SER A 72 -9.01 -38.98 33.51
CA SER A 72 -8.04 -38.18 32.76
C SER A 72 -8.28 -38.26 31.25
N ARG A 73 -8.62 -37.11 30.66
CA ARG A 73 -8.19 -36.78 29.31
C ARG A 73 -7.01 -35.85 29.51
N ASP A 74 -5.81 -36.35 29.22
CA ASP A 74 -4.62 -35.50 29.11
C ASP A 74 -5.00 -34.32 28.24
N SER A 75 -5.18 -33.16 28.89
CA SER A 75 -5.22 -31.88 28.22
C SER A 75 -3.77 -31.62 27.86
N GLN A 76 -3.35 -32.21 26.75
CA GLN A 76 -2.18 -31.77 26.03
C GLN A 76 -2.31 -30.25 25.95
N PRO A 77 -1.36 -29.47 26.51
CA PRO A 77 -1.37 -28.03 26.33
C PRO A 77 -1.54 -27.80 24.83
N ALA A 78 -2.48 -26.93 24.45
CA ALA A 78 -2.46 -26.39 23.10
C ALA A 78 -1.00 -26.02 22.83
N PRO A 79 -0.39 -26.47 21.71
CA PRO A 79 0.96 -26.04 21.38
C PRO A 79 0.99 -24.53 21.55
N PRO A 80 2.00 -23.95 22.24
CA PRO A 80 2.10 -22.50 22.29
C PRO A 80 1.93 -22.04 20.86
N ALA A 81 0.93 -21.17 20.60
CA ALA A 81 0.73 -20.61 19.29
C ALA A 81 2.10 -20.09 18.88
N GLN A 82 2.75 -20.79 17.94
CA GLN A 82 4.09 -20.43 17.52
C GLN A 82 3.97 -18.96 17.14
N GLU A 83 4.66 -18.09 17.87
CA GLU A 83 4.72 -16.68 17.52
C GLU A 83 5.15 -16.67 16.06
N ARG A 84 4.22 -16.30 15.18
CA ARG A 84 4.56 -16.16 13.77
C ARG A 84 5.66 -15.11 13.72
N GLY A 85 6.78 -15.47 13.09
CA GLY A 85 7.85 -14.51 12.87
C GLY A 85 7.30 -13.27 12.18
N ALA A 86 7.91 -12.11 12.42
CA ALA A 86 7.41 -10.83 11.89
C ALA A 86 7.16 -10.87 10.37
N GLU A 87 8.05 -11.52 9.62
CA GLU A 87 7.92 -11.72 8.17
C GLU A 87 6.69 -12.56 7.81
N GLN A 88 6.36 -13.60 8.58
CA GLN A 88 5.17 -14.42 8.36
C GLN A 88 3.89 -13.66 8.71
N THR A 89 3.90 -12.82 9.75
CA THR A 89 2.77 -11.95 10.08
C THR A 89 2.54 -10.92 8.99
N ALA A 90 3.61 -10.26 8.51
CA ALA A 90 3.54 -9.31 7.41
C ALA A 90 3.03 -9.95 6.10
N ALA A 91 3.60 -11.09 5.71
CA ALA A 91 3.16 -11.82 4.51
C ALA A 91 1.69 -12.26 4.61
N ALA A 92 1.25 -12.76 5.78
CA ALA A 92 -0.14 -13.15 6.00
C ALA A 92 -1.11 -11.96 5.95
N PHE A 93 -0.68 -10.78 6.41
CA PHE A 93 -1.44 -9.55 6.23
C PHE A 93 -1.56 -9.18 4.75
N VAL A 94 -0.45 -9.17 4.00
CA VAL A 94 -0.47 -8.84 2.56
C VAL A 94 -1.36 -9.82 1.78
N ASP A 95 -1.31 -11.12 2.10
CA ASP A 95 -2.20 -12.15 1.54
C ASP A 95 -3.69 -11.85 1.81
N ALA A 96 -4.05 -11.52 3.05
CA ALA A 96 -5.42 -11.15 3.40
C ALA A 96 -5.86 -9.83 2.75
N TYR A 97 -4.99 -8.83 2.73
CA TYR A 97 -5.24 -7.53 2.09
C TYR A 97 -5.44 -7.68 0.58
N GLY A 98 -4.58 -8.47 -0.08
CA GLY A 98 -4.62 -8.72 -1.52
C GLY A 98 -5.71 -9.67 -1.97
N SER A 99 -6.25 -10.49 -1.07
CA SER A 99 -7.48 -11.28 -1.30
C SER A 99 -8.76 -10.53 -0.90
N PHE A 100 -8.62 -9.26 -0.50
CA PHE A 100 -9.72 -8.37 -0.07
C PHE A 100 -10.51 -8.89 1.15
N ASP A 101 -9.93 -9.81 1.92
CA ASP A 101 -10.44 -10.29 3.21
C ASP A 101 -10.07 -9.29 4.31
N ARG A 102 -10.84 -8.20 4.36
CA ARG A 102 -10.63 -7.07 5.27
C ARG A 102 -10.74 -7.46 6.74
N GLU A 103 -11.56 -8.45 7.07
CA GLU A 103 -11.70 -8.94 8.45
C GLU A 103 -10.44 -9.70 8.87
N ARG A 104 -9.96 -10.62 8.02
CA ARG A 104 -8.70 -11.33 8.28
C ARG A 104 -7.50 -10.39 8.28
N ALA A 105 -7.43 -9.42 7.37
CA ALA A 105 -6.37 -8.42 7.35
C ALA A 105 -6.35 -7.60 8.65
N ALA A 106 -7.52 -7.12 9.11
CA ALA A 106 -7.65 -6.40 10.38
C ALA A 106 -7.20 -7.25 11.57
N SER A 107 -7.39 -8.57 11.54
CA SER A 107 -6.97 -9.46 12.62
C SER A 107 -5.45 -9.50 12.87
N TYR A 108 -4.62 -9.04 11.93
CA TYR A 108 -3.17 -8.94 12.11
C TYR A 108 -2.71 -7.60 12.68
N LEU A 109 -3.57 -6.59 12.67
CA LEU A 109 -3.29 -5.27 13.20
C LEU A 109 -3.43 -5.26 14.73
N ALA A 110 -2.63 -4.43 15.39
CA ALA A 110 -2.89 -3.99 16.76
C ALA A 110 -4.07 -3.00 16.79
N ASP A 111 -4.76 -2.90 17.92
CA ASP A 111 -5.94 -2.03 18.07
C ASP A 111 -5.60 -0.54 17.86
N ASP A 112 -4.35 -0.14 18.15
CA ASP A 112 -3.81 1.21 18.03
C ASP A 112 -2.80 1.35 16.88
N ALA A 113 -2.83 0.43 15.90
CA ALA A 113 -1.91 0.47 14.77
C ALA A 113 -2.00 1.78 13.99
N VAL A 114 -0.84 2.34 13.61
CA VAL A 114 -0.75 3.52 12.76
C VAL A 114 -0.67 3.06 11.30
N LEU A 115 -1.63 3.49 10.48
CA LEU A 115 -1.79 3.02 9.11
C LEU A 115 -1.57 4.17 8.11
N ASP A 116 -0.82 3.86 7.05
CA ASP A 116 -0.57 4.66 5.85
C ASP A 116 -0.69 3.73 4.63
N LEU A 117 -1.79 2.98 4.59
CA LEU A 117 -2.06 1.98 3.54
C LEU A 117 -2.91 2.60 2.44
N TRP A 118 -3.80 3.52 2.81
CA TRP A 118 -4.61 4.26 1.87
C TRP A 118 -5.08 5.57 2.49
N VAL A 119 -4.45 6.65 2.08
CA VAL A 119 -4.59 7.96 2.71
C VAL A 119 -5.15 8.95 1.70
N ASP A 120 -6.15 9.73 2.12
CA ASP A 120 -6.68 10.80 1.27
C ASP A 120 -5.77 12.03 1.28
N GLN A 121 -6.16 13.07 0.53
CA GLN A 121 -5.43 14.33 0.51
C GLN A 121 -5.32 15.04 1.87
N TYR A 122 -6.05 14.60 2.90
CA TYR A 122 -6.03 15.20 4.25
C TYR A 122 -5.15 14.43 5.23
N GLY A 123 -4.62 13.27 4.83
CA GLY A 123 -3.79 12.45 5.70
C GLY A 123 -4.60 11.43 6.52
N ASP A 124 -5.89 11.25 6.23
CA ASP A 124 -6.75 10.33 6.96
C ASP A 124 -6.71 8.94 6.29
N ASP A 125 -6.18 7.93 7.00
CA ASP A 125 -6.20 6.55 6.51
C ASP A 125 -7.61 5.97 6.57
N HIS A 126 -7.97 5.30 5.49
CA HIS A 126 -9.24 4.59 5.35
C HIS A 126 -9.06 3.34 4.50
N TRP A 127 -8.01 2.58 4.80
CA TRP A 127 -7.56 1.42 4.04
C TRP A 127 -8.66 0.45 3.65
N GLN A 128 -9.71 0.27 4.45
CA GLN A 128 -10.82 -0.62 4.10
C GLN A 128 -11.67 -0.11 2.93
N ARG A 129 -11.84 1.22 2.77
CA ARG A 129 -12.54 1.78 1.62
C ARG A 129 -11.66 1.74 0.38
N GLY A 130 -10.39 2.12 0.51
CA GLY A 130 -9.40 1.99 -0.55
C GLY A 130 -9.24 0.56 -1.05
N ASN A 131 -9.23 -0.42 -0.14
CA ASN A 131 -9.17 -1.83 -0.46
C ASN A 131 -10.40 -2.31 -1.25
N ARG A 132 -11.60 -1.74 -1.03
CA ARG A 132 -12.77 -2.01 -1.89
C ARG A 132 -12.63 -1.40 -3.28
N TRP A 133 -11.99 -0.25 -3.40
CA TRP A 133 -11.70 0.35 -4.70
C TRP A 133 -10.65 -0.48 -5.46
N LEU A 134 -9.58 -0.92 -4.79
CA LEU A 134 -8.57 -1.83 -5.33
C LEU A 134 -9.21 -3.13 -5.85
N GLU A 135 -10.19 -3.69 -5.12
CA GLU A 135 -10.98 -4.83 -5.53
C GLU A 135 -11.77 -4.54 -6.83
N ALA A 136 -12.41 -3.38 -6.92
CA ALA A 136 -13.17 -2.97 -8.09
C ALA A 136 -12.30 -2.79 -9.34
N VAL A 137 -11.06 -2.32 -9.18
CA VAL A 137 -10.11 -2.20 -10.30
C VAL A 137 -9.33 -3.49 -10.56
N GLN A 138 -9.76 -4.61 -9.99
CA GLN A 138 -9.17 -5.93 -10.17
C GLN A 138 -7.67 -5.96 -9.80
N ALA A 139 -7.32 -5.28 -8.69
CA ALA A 139 -5.94 -5.28 -8.22
C ALA A 139 -5.49 -6.69 -7.82
N LYS A 140 -4.26 -7.05 -8.18
CA LYS A 140 -3.58 -8.28 -7.76
C LYS A 140 -2.20 -7.92 -7.23
N PHE A 141 -1.93 -8.30 -5.98
CA PHE A 141 -0.66 -8.10 -5.31
C PHE A 141 0.17 -9.38 -5.43
N LEU A 142 1.19 -9.37 -6.27
CA LEU A 142 2.11 -10.49 -6.44
C LEU A 142 3.30 -10.27 -5.50
N LEU A 143 3.17 -10.79 -4.28
CA LEU A 143 4.21 -10.72 -3.26
C LEU A 143 5.45 -11.48 -3.73
N ASP A 144 6.63 -10.85 -3.62
CA ASP A 144 7.92 -11.46 -3.97
C ASP A 144 8.62 -11.97 -2.71
N SER A 145 9.01 -11.05 -1.82
CA SER A 145 9.63 -11.36 -0.53
C SER A 145 9.10 -10.44 0.56
N CYS A 146 9.22 -10.89 1.81
CA CYS A 146 9.07 -10.07 3.01
C CYS A 146 10.32 -10.26 3.86
N ASP A 147 11.12 -9.20 3.99
CA ASP A 147 12.44 -9.27 4.62
C ASP A 147 12.49 -8.36 5.84
N THR A 148 13.07 -8.86 6.93
CA THR A 148 13.40 -8.03 8.09
C THR A 148 14.48 -7.03 7.71
N ILE A 149 14.14 -5.74 7.71
CA ILE A 149 15.10 -4.66 7.43
C ILE A 149 15.78 -4.13 8.70
N ARG A 150 15.10 -4.23 9.86
CA ARG A 150 15.63 -3.76 11.16
C ARG A 150 14.93 -4.45 12.33
N ARG A 151 15.66 -4.74 13.40
CA ARG A 151 15.12 -5.16 14.70
C ARG A 151 15.45 -4.14 15.77
N SER A 152 14.50 -3.86 16.66
CA SER A 152 14.64 -2.88 17.75
C SER A 152 13.76 -3.28 18.94
N SER A 153 13.88 -2.58 20.07
CA SER A 153 12.94 -2.72 21.19
C SER A 153 11.51 -2.25 20.87
N GLU A 154 11.33 -1.46 19.82
CA GLU A 154 10.02 -0.98 19.38
C GLU A 154 9.30 -2.01 18.50
N GLY A 155 10.04 -2.98 17.95
CA GLY A 155 9.52 -4.03 17.08
C GLY A 155 10.51 -4.46 16.00
N THR A 156 10.06 -5.41 15.19
CA THR A 156 10.75 -5.88 13.97
C THR A 156 10.14 -5.18 12.76
N TYR A 157 10.96 -4.44 12.04
CA TYR A 157 10.57 -3.78 10.81
C TYR A 157 10.76 -4.73 9.63
N VAL A 158 9.70 -4.89 8.84
CA VAL A 158 9.64 -5.80 7.69
C VAL A 158 9.28 -4.99 6.45
N SER A 159 9.97 -5.26 5.34
CA SER A 159 9.66 -4.71 4.03
C SER A 159 9.22 -5.83 3.10
N CYS A 160 8.06 -5.68 2.48
CA CYS A 160 7.48 -6.66 1.57
C CYS A 160 7.41 -6.09 0.15
N ALA A 161 8.29 -6.55 -0.73
CA ALA A 161 8.29 -6.15 -2.14
C ALA A 161 7.18 -6.90 -2.89
N TYR A 162 6.46 -6.20 -3.77
CA TYR A 162 5.43 -6.82 -4.59
C TYR A 162 5.33 -6.19 -5.98
N LYS A 163 4.76 -6.96 -6.90
CA LYS A 163 4.35 -6.46 -8.21
C LYS A 163 2.84 -6.32 -8.27
N LEU A 164 2.34 -5.32 -8.99
CA LEU A 164 0.93 -4.98 -9.08
C LEU A 164 0.40 -5.29 -10.48
N HIS A 165 -0.73 -5.99 -10.54
CA HIS A 165 -1.67 -5.82 -11.64
C HIS A 165 -2.88 -5.01 -11.13
N ALA A 166 -3.43 -4.14 -11.96
CA ALA A 166 -4.77 -3.57 -11.80
C ALA A 166 -5.29 -3.17 -13.20
N PHE A 167 -6.53 -2.71 -13.29
CA PHE A 167 -7.19 -2.29 -14.54
C PHE A 167 -7.17 -3.38 -15.63
N GLY A 168 -7.20 -4.64 -15.22
CA GLY A 168 -7.08 -5.78 -16.12
C GLY A 168 -5.76 -5.87 -16.91
N SER A 169 -4.69 -5.25 -16.40
CA SER A 169 -3.36 -5.25 -17.04
C SER A 169 -2.88 -6.65 -17.42
N ASP A 170 -3.07 -7.65 -16.55
CA ASP A 170 -2.75 -9.06 -16.81
C ASP A 170 -3.45 -9.57 -18.08
N GLN A 171 -4.76 -9.34 -18.19
CA GLN A 171 -5.57 -9.72 -19.35
C GLN A 171 -5.16 -8.98 -20.63
N LEU A 172 -4.62 -7.77 -20.50
CA LEU A 172 -4.15 -6.95 -21.62
C LEU A 172 -2.67 -7.21 -21.97
N GLY A 173 -2.02 -8.19 -21.34
CA GLY A 173 -0.60 -8.49 -21.56
C GLY A 173 0.34 -7.37 -21.11
N LYS A 174 -0.06 -6.61 -20.08
CA LYS A 174 0.68 -5.49 -19.49
C LYS A 174 1.03 -5.76 -18.03
N GLY A 175 2.14 -5.20 -17.56
CA GLY A 175 2.65 -5.48 -16.22
C GLY A 175 3.06 -6.96 -16.06
N PRO A 176 3.17 -7.48 -14.82
CA PRO A 176 2.94 -6.78 -13.56
C PRO A 176 3.98 -5.66 -13.32
N TYR A 177 3.57 -4.61 -12.62
CA TYR A 177 4.40 -3.44 -12.38
C TYR A 177 5.12 -3.55 -11.04
N ASP A 178 6.43 -3.32 -11.01
CA ASP A 178 7.29 -3.44 -9.83
C ASP A 178 7.45 -2.09 -9.09
N LEU A 179 8.49 -1.97 -8.25
CA LEU A 179 8.78 -0.78 -7.43
C LEU A 179 7.65 -0.41 -6.47
N ASN A 180 6.99 -1.42 -5.92
CA ASN A 180 6.00 -1.26 -4.87
C ASN A 180 6.42 -2.02 -3.62
N THR A 181 6.07 -1.47 -2.46
CA THR A 181 6.48 -2.03 -1.18
C THR A 181 5.41 -1.81 -0.13
N PHE A 182 5.13 -2.84 0.66
CA PHE A 182 4.51 -2.67 1.97
C PHE A 182 5.59 -2.62 3.04
N SER A 183 5.48 -1.69 3.96
CA SER A 183 6.38 -1.57 5.11
C SER A 183 5.61 -1.79 6.40
N PHE A 184 6.15 -2.61 7.30
CA PHE A 184 5.51 -2.95 8.56
C PHE A 184 6.46 -2.78 9.74
N ALA A 185 5.91 -2.40 10.90
CA ALA A 185 6.51 -2.66 12.20
C ALA A 185 5.67 -3.72 12.91
N VAL A 186 6.29 -4.83 13.29
CA VAL A 186 5.64 -5.94 14.00
C VAL A 186 6.16 -6.04 15.42
N LYS A 187 5.25 -6.07 16.39
CA LYS A 187 5.53 -6.22 17.81
C LYS A 187 4.55 -7.21 18.42
N ASP A 188 5.06 -8.15 19.22
CA ASP A 188 4.25 -9.17 19.91
C ASP A 188 3.28 -9.92 18.96
N GLY A 189 3.76 -10.23 17.75
CA GLY A 189 3.00 -10.93 16.71
C GLY A 189 1.92 -10.09 16.00
N LYS A 190 1.83 -8.78 16.29
CA LYS A 190 0.86 -7.84 15.71
C LYS A 190 1.55 -6.71 14.94
N ILE A 191 0.89 -6.22 13.90
CA ILE A 191 1.35 -5.07 13.13
C ILE A 191 0.94 -3.79 13.88
N VAL A 192 1.92 -2.99 14.29
CA VAL A 192 1.72 -1.72 15.00
C VAL A 192 1.90 -0.50 14.09
N GLU A 193 2.61 -0.66 12.98
CA GLU A 193 2.69 0.34 11.90
C GLU A 193 2.60 -0.38 10.56
N ALA A 194 1.81 0.15 9.61
CA ALA A 194 1.71 -0.37 8.25
C ALA A 194 1.69 0.78 7.25
N GLY A 195 2.48 0.67 6.18
CA GLY A 195 2.57 1.65 5.11
C GLY A 195 2.62 0.99 3.74
N GLN A 196 2.11 1.68 2.72
CA GLN A 196 2.17 1.23 1.33
C GLN A 196 2.80 2.32 0.46
N VAL A 197 3.90 1.97 -0.20
CA VAL A 197 4.53 2.84 -1.21
C VAL A 197 4.29 2.25 -2.58
N GLN A 198 3.77 3.08 -3.49
CA GLN A 198 3.56 2.78 -4.90
C GLN A 198 4.20 3.87 -5.73
N SER A 199 4.81 3.49 -6.86
CA SER A 199 5.47 4.43 -7.75
C SER A 199 4.88 4.38 -9.17
N PRO A 200 3.57 4.67 -9.35
CA PRO A 200 2.88 4.43 -10.62
C PRO A 200 3.48 5.22 -11.81
N GLY A 201 4.06 6.40 -11.55
CA GLY A 201 4.77 7.16 -12.58
C GLY A 201 6.12 6.56 -12.97
N ALA A 202 6.83 5.94 -12.01
CA ALA A 202 8.18 5.40 -12.22
C ALA A 202 8.18 3.98 -12.77
N ASN A 203 7.20 3.15 -12.41
CA ASN A 203 7.11 1.76 -12.88
C ASN A 203 6.33 1.61 -14.19
N GLY A 204 5.77 2.70 -14.73
CA GLY A 204 5.03 2.72 -15.99
C GLY A 204 3.54 2.40 -15.89
N PHE A 205 3.02 2.06 -14.70
CA PHE A 205 1.59 1.79 -14.49
C PHE A 205 0.73 3.00 -14.86
N GLY A 206 1.15 4.21 -14.47
CA GLY A 206 0.44 5.45 -14.75
C GLY A 206 0.27 5.70 -16.25
N GLN A 207 1.35 5.51 -17.01
CA GLN A 207 1.35 5.73 -18.47
C GLN A 207 0.61 4.62 -19.24
N GLN A 208 0.72 3.37 -18.79
CA GLN A 208 0.23 2.22 -19.55
C GLN A 208 -1.19 1.77 -19.16
N MET A 209 -1.62 2.07 -17.93
CA MET A 209 -2.92 1.66 -17.40
C MET A 209 -3.78 2.86 -17.00
N TRP A 210 -3.35 3.64 -16.00
CA TRP A 210 -4.19 4.69 -15.41
C TRP A 210 -4.61 5.74 -16.44
N GLY A 211 -3.65 6.41 -17.07
CA GLY A 211 -3.91 7.47 -18.05
C GLY A 211 -4.80 7.01 -19.20
N PRO A 212 -4.49 5.90 -19.90
CA PRO A 212 -5.34 5.36 -20.96
C PRO A 212 -6.75 5.01 -20.50
N PHE A 213 -6.91 4.46 -19.29
CA PHE A 213 -8.22 4.16 -18.72
C PHE A 213 -9.03 5.44 -18.46
N VAL A 214 -8.43 6.43 -17.80
CA VAL A 214 -9.04 7.75 -17.52
C VAL A 214 -9.49 8.40 -18.83
N ASP A 215 -8.63 8.42 -19.85
CA ASP A 215 -8.91 8.98 -21.15
C ASP A 215 -10.10 8.31 -21.84
N TRP A 216 -10.13 6.98 -21.80
CA TRP A 216 -11.18 6.19 -22.42
C TRP A 216 -12.51 6.39 -21.72
N VAL A 217 -12.57 6.26 -20.38
CA VAL A 217 -13.83 6.37 -19.63
C VAL A 217 -14.40 7.79 -19.70
N SER A 218 -13.53 8.79 -19.73
CA SER A 218 -13.93 10.21 -19.86
C SER A 218 -14.59 10.50 -21.21
N LYS A 219 -14.13 9.85 -22.29
CA LYS A 219 -14.67 10.02 -23.66
C LYS A 219 -15.93 9.19 -23.88
N ALA A 220 -15.90 7.92 -23.46
CA ALA A 220 -17.00 6.98 -23.68
C ALA A 220 -18.17 7.19 -22.71
N TYR A 221 -17.87 7.55 -21.45
CA TYR A 221 -18.85 7.59 -20.35
C TYR A 221 -18.69 8.84 -19.46
N PRO A 222 -18.76 10.08 -20.01
CA PRO A 222 -18.46 11.30 -19.26
C PRO A 222 -19.35 11.52 -18.01
N ARG A 223 -20.60 11.02 -18.03
CA ARG A 223 -21.50 11.10 -16.87
C ARG A 223 -21.13 10.14 -15.75
N ASP A 224 -20.61 8.96 -16.10
CA ASP A 224 -20.15 7.97 -15.12
C ASP A 224 -18.78 8.38 -14.57
N ALA A 225 -17.90 8.91 -15.43
CA ALA A 225 -16.62 9.47 -15.03
C ALA A 225 -16.79 10.58 -13.97
N ALA A 226 -17.79 11.44 -14.10
CA ALA A 226 -18.13 12.45 -13.10
C ALA A 226 -18.55 11.90 -11.73
N VAL A 227 -18.93 10.62 -11.64
CA VAL A 227 -19.21 9.91 -10.38
C VAL A 227 -17.98 9.15 -9.89
N MET A 228 -17.15 8.66 -10.82
CA MET A 228 -15.97 7.86 -10.54
C MET A 228 -14.80 8.65 -9.96
N TYR A 229 -14.69 9.95 -10.28
CA TYR A 229 -13.61 10.83 -9.84
C TYR A 229 -14.13 11.93 -8.91
N ALA A 230 -13.49 12.08 -7.75
CA ALA A 230 -13.83 13.11 -6.76
C ALA A 230 -13.40 14.52 -7.21
N ASP A 231 -12.41 14.60 -8.09
CA ASP A 231 -11.82 15.81 -8.65
C ASP A 231 -12.21 16.05 -10.12
N TRP A 232 -13.29 15.41 -10.58
CA TRP A 232 -13.78 15.57 -11.95
C TRP A 232 -13.90 17.05 -12.36
N PRO A 233 -13.40 17.47 -13.54
CA PRO A 233 -12.96 16.65 -14.68
C PRO A 233 -11.45 16.34 -14.76
N VAL A 234 -10.69 16.51 -13.68
CA VAL A 234 -9.24 16.23 -13.70
C VAL A 234 -8.97 14.73 -13.85
N GLY A 235 -9.59 13.90 -13.01
CA GLY A 235 -9.51 12.44 -13.13
C GLY A 235 -8.30 11.81 -12.43
N ASP A 236 -7.72 12.50 -11.45
CA ASP A 236 -6.57 11.99 -10.68
C ASP A 236 -7.00 11.38 -9.34
N VAL A 237 -8.15 11.80 -8.79
CA VAL A 237 -8.62 11.37 -7.47
C VAL A 237 -9.86 10.50 -7.62
N GLN A 238 -9.74 9.22 -7.30
CA GLN A 238 -10.87 8.29 -7.28
C GLN A 238 -11.91 8.67 -6.22
N SER A 239 -13.18 8.52 -6.58
CA SER A 239 -14.31 8.51 -5.65
C SER A 239 -14.53 7.10 -5.12
N GLU A 240 -14.74 6.97 -3.81
CA GLU A 240 -14.91 5.67 -3.13
C GLU A 240 -16.35 5.42 -2.68
N THR A 241 -17.30 6.20 -3.19
CA THR A 241 -18.72 5.96 -2.89
C THR A 241 -19.17 4.60 -3.43
N PRO A 242 -20.18 3.95 -2.84
CA PRO A 242 -20.66 2.65 -3.33
C PRO A 242 -21.01 2.66 -4.83
N ARG A 243 -21.69 3.73 -5.28
CA ARG A 243 -22.02 3.92 -6.70
C ARG A 243 -20.77 4.07 -7.57
N SER A 244 -19.76 4.81 -7.11
CA SER A 244 -18.49 4.93 -7.83
C SER A 244 -17.79 3.58 -7.96
N ILE A 245 -17.72 2.81 -6.88
CA ILE A 245 -17.09 1.47 -6.85
C ILE A 245 -17.76 0.51 -7.85
N GLU A 246 -19.09 0.54 -7.96
CA GLU A 246 -19.81 -0.23 -8.98
C GLU A 246 -19.41 0.18 -10.41
N LEU A 247 -19.28 1.48 -10.67
CA LEU A 247 -18.85 2.01 -11.96
C LEU A 247 -17.39 1.66 -12.27
N TRP A 248 -16.47 1.72 -11.30
CA TRP A 248 -15.08 1.27 -11.48
C TRP A 248 -15.02 -0.19 -11.92
N ARG A 249 -15.75 -1.08 -11.24
CA ARG A 249 -15.80 -2.51 -11.61
C ARG A 249 -16.29 -2.71 -13.03
N LYS A 250 -17.45 -2.13 -13.35
CA LYS A 250 -18.07 -2.23 -14.68
C LYS A 250 -17.12 -1.71 -15.76
N HIS A 251 -16.60 -0.50 -15.59
CA HIS A 251 -15.84 0.16 -16.64
C HIS A 251 -14.44 -0.44 -16.81
N VAL A 252 -13.86 -1.05 -15.78
CA VAL A 252 -12.64 -1.86 -15.94
C VAL A 252 -12.90 -3.11 -16.78
N GLU A 253 -14.02 -3.80 -16.58
CA GLU A 253 -14.42 -4.94 -17.42
C GLU A 253 -14.62 -4.51 -18.88
N ASP A 254 -15.44 -3.48 -19.11
CA ASP A 254 -15.69 -2.90 -20.45
C ASP A 254 -14.39 -2.44 -21.13
N TYR A 255 -13.45 -1.85 -20.37
CA TYR A 255 -12.14 -1.43 -20.89
C TYR A 255 -11.32 -2.60 -21.38
N VAL A 256 -11.25 -3.69 -20.60
CA VAL A 256 -10.52 -4.91 -20.99
C VAL A 256 -11.14 -5.53 -22.22
N GLU A 257 -12.47 -5.68 -22.28
CA GLU A 257 -13.16 -6.26 -23.44
C GLU A 257 -12.88 -5.47 -24.73
N THR A 258 -12.95 -4.14 -24.64
CA THR A 258 -12.72 -3.25 -25.79
C THR A 258 -11.28 -3.35 -26.32
N HIS A 259 -10.29 -3.50 -25.44
CA HIS A 259 -8.88 -3.43 -25.81
C HIS A 259 -8.22 -4.80 -26.00
N ALA A 260 -8.80 -5.88 -25.46
CA ALA A 260 -8.36 -7.24 -25.72
C ALA A 260 -8.80 -7.73 -27.12
N GLY A 261 -9.90 -7.20 -27.66
CA GLY A 261 -10.48 -7.58 -28.97
C GLY A 261 -9.79 -7.01 -30.21
N GLY A 262 -8.76 -6.16 -30.07
CA GLY A 262 -8.07 -5.51 -31.20
C GLY A 262 -7.12 -6.40 -32.02
N GLY A 263 -7.07 -7.70 -31.76
CA GLY A 263 -6.18 -8.68 -32.42
C GLY A 263 -6.73 -9.36 -33.68
N THR A 264 -7.92 -8.99 -34.17
CA THR A 264 -8.45 -9.51 -35.44
C THR A 264 -9.01 -8.37 -36.30
N GLY A 265 -8.14 -7.80 -37.13
CA GLY A 265 -8.48 -6.95 -38.28
C GLY A 265 -7.57 -7.29 -39.43
#